data_AF-A0A2R5F401-F1
#
_entry.id   AF-A0A2R5F401-F1
#
_cell.length_a   1.000
_cell.length_b   1.000
_cell.length_c   1.000
_cell.angle_alpha   90.00
_cell.angle_beta   90.00
_cell.angle_gamma   90.00
#
_symmetry.space_group_name_H-M   'P 1'
#
loop_
_entity.id
_entity.type
_entity.pdbx_description
1 polymer ?
#
loop_
_entity_poly.entity_id
_entity_poly.type
_entity_poly.pdbx_seq_one_letter_code
_entity_poly.pdbx_strand_id
1 'polypeptide(L)'
;MKVKEASLIFNGKAKALPEGQSLFILNGSIYVPLRFLAESLGTKIDWDPATRTVSGQSKAYQAENGESNNGGKPGSGNSGTGGGAPGAGNGGGGGAPGGGTPANQTYAQITSGAETKLYALRSSCESTLTGIVLSYTDTSEAGKQKLKADIQAAVATCTANFETIIADTSAALTAGGHSTAILAEYRTKFEEELEAG
;
A
#
# COMPACT_ATOMS: atom_id res chain seq x y z
N MET A 1 -21.10 14.22 -19.55
CA MET A 1 -20.31 13.13 -18.92
C MET A 1 -20.61 11.83 -19.63
N LYS A 2 -19.61 10.99 -19.86
CA LYS A 2 -19.85 9.62 -20.33
C LYS A 2 -19.68 8.67 -19.14
N VAL A 3 -20.76 7.99 -18.77
CA VAL A 3 -20.72 6.92 -17.76
C VAL A 3 -19.86 5.78 -18.30
N LYS A 4 -19.04 5.18 -17.44
CA LYS A 4 -18.16 4.07 -17.81
C LYS A 4 -18.25 2.95 -16.79
N GLU A 5 -18.28 1.72 -17.29
CA GLU A 5 -18.10 0.53 -16.46
C GLU A 5 -16.61 0.25 -16.31
N ALA A 6 -16.16 0.08 -15.06
CA ALA A 6 -14.81 -0.35 -14.71
C ALA A 6 -14.89 -1.27 -13.48
N SER A 7 -13.98 -2.25 -13.42
CA SER A 7 -13.83 -3.09 -12.23
C SER A 7 -12.90 -2.40 -11.24
N LEU A 8 -13.36 -2.21 -10.00
CA LEU A 8 -12.60 -1.58 -8.92
C LEU A 8 -12.19 -2.68 -7.93
N ILE A 9 -10.89 -2.94 -7.84
CA ILE A 9 -10.32 -4.03 -7.04
C ILE A 9 -9.60 -3.42 -5.83
N PHE A 10 -9.97 -3.87 -4.63
CA PHE A 10 -9.36 -3.47 -3.37
C PHE A 10 -8.90 -4.74 -2.63
N ASN A 11 -7.61 -4.83 -2.30
CA ASN A 11 -7.05 -6.00 -1.61
C ASN A 11 -7.43 -7.34 -2.31
N GLY A 12 -7.34 -7.38 -3.63
CA GLY A 12 -7.68 -8.55 -4.45
C GLY A 12 -9.19 -8.82 -4.63
N LYS A 13 -10.07 -8.03 -4.01
CA LYS A 13 -11.53 -8.22 -4.11
C LYS A 13 -12.17 -7.10 -4.93
N ALA A 14 -12.95 -7.49 -5.94
CA ALA A 14 -13.77 -6.55 -6.69
C ALA A 14 -14.88 -5.98 -5.79
N LYS A 15 -15.08 -4.66 -5.81
CA LYS A 15 -16.19 -3.98 -5.13
C LYS A 15 -17.07 -3.26 -6.14
N ALA A 16 -18.37 -3.50 -6.03
CA ALA A 16 -19.38 -2.79 -6.81
C ALA A 16 -19.65 -1.41 -6.22
N LEU A 17 -19.98 -0.45 -7.09
CA LEU A 17 -20.43 0.86 -6.66
C LEU A 17 -21.80 0.77 -5.96
N PRO A 18 -22.08 1.67 -4.99
CA PRO A 18 -23.40 1.79 -4.41
C PRO A 18 -24.45 2.14 -5.46
N GLU A 19 -25.69 1.72 -5.22
CA GLU A 19 -26.81 1.97 -6.12
C GLU A 19 -26.97 3.47 -6.41
N GLY A 20 -27.19 3.79 -7.69
CA GLY A 20 -27.34 5.17 -8.15
C GLY A 20 -26.02 5.95 -8.32
N GLN A 21 -24.85 5.33 -8.09
CA GLN A 21 -23.55 5.94 -8.35
C GLN A 21 -22.90 5.38 -9.61
N SER A 22 -22.11 6.22 -10.29
CA SER A 22 -21.46 5.86 -11.55
C SER A 22 -20.08 6.47 -11.67
N LEU A 23 -19.17 5.79 -12.36
CA LEU A 23 -17.92 6.39 -12.82
C LEU A 23 -18.17 7.16 -14.10
N PHE A 24 -17.44 8.25 -14.28
CA PHE A 24 -17.47 8.99 -15.54
C PHE A 24 -16.09 9.49 -15.93
N ILE A 25 -15.90 9.66 -17.23
CA ILE A 25 -14.70 10.29 -17.77
C ILE A 25 -14.99 11.76 -18.07
N LEU A 26 -14.12 12.62 -17.58
CA LEU A 26 -14.10 14.05 -17.87
C LEU A 26 -12.64 14.46 -18.12
N ASN A 27 -12.39 15.10 -19.26
CA ASN A 27 -11.06 15.56 -19.68
C ASN A 27 -9.97 14.46 -19.66
N GLY A 28 -10.35 13.22 -19.98
CA GLY A 28 -9.42 12.08 -19.99
C GLY A 28 -9.16 11.45 -18.62
N SER A 29 -9.69 12.01 -17.53
CA SER A 29 -9.60 11.45 -16.19
C SER A 29 -10.87 10.71 -15.80
N ILE A 30 -10.70 9.58 -15.09
CA ILE A 30 -11.82 8.86 -14.48
C ILE A 30 -12.13 9.52 -13.14
N TYR A 31 -13.40 9.82 -12.91
CA TYR A 31 -13.91 10.33 -11.67
C TYR A 31 -14.64 9.21 -10.93
N VAL A 32 -14.32 9.10 -9.64
CA VAL A 32 -14.80 8.04 -8.74
C VAL A 32 -15.48 8.70 -7.55
N PRO A 33 -16.61 8.17 -7.04
CA PRO A 33 -17.21 8.68 -5.82
C PRO A 33 -16.23 8.63 -4.64
N LEU A 34 -15.95 9.79 -4.05
CA LEU A 34 -14.96 9.94 -2.99
C LEU A 34 -15.23 9.01 -1.79
N ARG A 35 -16.49 8.98 -1.31
CA ARG A 35 -16.90 8.14 -0.17
C ARG A 35 -16.66 6.66 -0.45
N PHE A 36 -17.04 6.17 -1.64
CA PHE A 36 -16.82 4.79 -2.03
C PHE A 36 -15.32 4.43 -1.97
N LEU A 37 -14.47 5.30 -2.54
CA LEU A 37 -13.03 5.07 -2.54
C LEU A 37 -12.47 5.08 -1.12
N ALA A 38 -12.81 6.08 -0.31
CA ALA A 38 -12.32 6.24 1.05
C ALA A 38 -12.76 5.09 1.98
N GLU A 39 -14.03 4.70 1.95
CA GLU A 39 -14.56 3.59 2.75
C GLU A 39 -14.01 2.24 2.29
N SER A 40 -13.78 2.09 0.98
CA SER A 40 -13.13 0.89 0.45
C SER A 40 -11.71 0.70 0.99
N LEU A 41 -11.05 1.80 1.37
CA LEU A 41 -9.73 1.86 2.01
C LEU A 41 -9.81 1.93 3.55
N GLY A 42 -10.98 1.72 4.16
CA GLY A 42 -11.13 1.68 5.62
C GLY A 42 -11.24 3.05 6.31
N THR A 43 -11.57 4.10 5.56
CA THR A 43 -11.84 5.44 6.09
C THR A 43 -13.33 5.71 6.18
N LYS A 44 -13.84 5.99 7.38
CA LYS A 44 -15.22 6.43 7.58
C LYS A 44 -15.37 7.89 7.15
N ILE A 45 -16.38 8.20 6.34
CA ILE A 45 -16.63 9.56 5.84
C ILE A 45 -17.93 10.12 6.39
N ASP A 46 -17.85 11.19 7.17
CA ASP A 46 -18.98 11.92 7.72
C ASP A 46 -19.18 13.27 6.99
N TRP A 47 -20.42 13.74 6.96
CA TRP A 47 -20.81 15.01 6.36
C TRP A 47 -21.50 15.88 7.39
N ASP A 48 -20.99 17.10 7.59
CA ASP A 48 -21.65 18.13 8.36
C ASP A 48 -22.36 19.12 7.40
N PRO A 49 -23.71 19.07 7.32
CA PRO A 49 -24.47 19.96 6.44
C PRO A 49 -24.46 21.42 6.90
N ALA A 50 -24.25 21.69 8.18
CA ALA A 50 -24.29 23.06 8.71
C ALA A 50 -23.06 23.84 8.27
N THR A 51 -21.88 23.21 8.29
CA THR A 51 -20.61 23.82 7.87
C THR A 51 -20.23 23.48 6.43
N ARG A 52 -20.98 22.57 5.79
CA ARG A 52 -20.66 22.01 4.48
C ARG A 52 -19.28 21.33 4.46
N THR A 53 -18.95 20.64 5.54
CA THR A 53 -17.65 20.00 5.74
C THR A 53 -17.75 18.50 5.58
N VAL A 54 -16.85 17.91 4.81
CA VAL A 54 -16.61 16.46 4.79
C VAL A 54 -15.48 16.16 5.77
N SER A 55 -15.68 15.21 6.68
CA SER A 55 -14.64 14.72 7.58
C SER A 55 -14.38 13.23 7.36
N GLY A 56 -13.14 12.81 7.56
CA GLY A 56 -12.70 11.44 7.40
C GLY A 56 -12.03 10.92 8.67
N GLN A 57 -12.45 9.75 9.12
CA GLN A 57 -11.84 9.03 10.24
C GLN A 57 -11.31 7.71 9.70
N SER A 58 -10.00 7.63 9.45
CA SER A 58 -9.39 6.37 9.08
C SER A 58 -8.90 5.66 10.33
N LYS A 59 -9.20 4.36 10.44
CA LYS A 59 -8.71 3.53 11.55
C LYS A 59 -7.18 3.49 11.57
N ALA A 60 -6.57 3.47 10.39
CA ALA A 60 -5.12 3.56 10.23
C ALA A 60 -4.55 4.86 10.83
N TYR A 61 -5.18 6.02 10.56
CA TYR A 61 -4.76 7.30 11.11
C TYR A 61 -4.99 7.40 12.63
N GLN A 62 -6.08 6.85 13.16
CA GLN A 62 -6.33 6.87 14.61
C GLN A 62 -5.37 5.94 15.37
N ALA A 63 -5.05 4.77 14.83
CA ALA A 63 -4.05 3.87 15.40
C ALA A 63 -2.63 4.49 15.41
N GLU A 64 -2.36 5.41 14.48
CA GLU A 64 -1.09 6.11 14.29
C GLU A 64 -0.92 7.36 15.17
N ASN A 65 -2.02 7.94 15.68
CA ASN A 65 -2.01 9.20 16.44
C ASN A 65 -2.49 9.08 17.90
N GLY A 66 -2.77 7.85 18.36
CA GLY A 66 -3.33 7.57 19.69
C GLY A 66 -4.79 8.03 19.83
N GLU A 67 -5.59 7.32 20.62
CA GLU A 67 -6.95 7.76 20.98
C GLU A 67 -6.89 9.09 21.75
N SER A 68 -6.88 10.22 21.05
CA SER A 68 -7.50 11.43 21.57
C SER A 68 -9.00 11.27 21.40
N ASN A 69 -9.59 10.67 22.43
CA ASN A 69 -11.00 10.73 22.69
C ASN A 69 -11.41 12.21 22.78
N ASN A 70 -11.95 12.78 21.71
CA ASN A 70 -12.65 14.05 21.78
C ASN A 70 -13.62 14.21 20.60
N GLY A 71 -14.87 13.79 20.83
CA GLY A 71 -15.99 14.52 20.27
C GLY A 71 -15.96 15.94 20.84
N GLY A 72 -15.38 16.88 20.10
CA GLY A 72 -15.17 18.24 20.59
C GLY A 72 -14.97 19.23 19.45
N LYS A 73 -16.03 19.97 19.15
CA LYS A 73 -16.16 21.14 18.25
C LYS A 73 -14.92 22.06 18.17
N PRO A 74 -14.53 22.58 16.99
CA PRO A 74 -13.33 23.40 16.85
C PRO A 74 -13.54 24.85 17.31
N GLY A 75 -12.62 25.35 18.13
CA GLY A 75 -12.53 26.74 18.59
C GLY A 75 -11.18 27.36 18.25
N SER A 76 -11.24 28.58 17.73
CA SER A 76 -10.19 29.51 17.26
C SER A 76 -8.90 29.64 18.11
N GLY A 77 -7.75 29.82 17.42
CA GLY A 77 -6.52 30.40 17.99
C GLY A 77 -5.38 30.53 16.96
N ASN A 78 -5.07 31.77 16.57
CA ASN A 78 -4.05 32.20 15.60
C ASN A 78 -2.76 32.72 16.30
N SER A 79 -1.59 32.59 15.65
CA SER A 79 -0.36 33.46 15.68
C SER A 79 0.89 32.60 15.40
N GLY A 80 1.59 32.67 14.25
CA GLY A 80 2.60 33.69 13.85
C GLY A 80 4.02 33.15 14.12
N THR A 81 5.12 33.29 13.37
CA THR A 81 5.54 34.04 12.16
C THR A 81 7.02 33.67 11.85
N GLY A 82 7.46 33.81 10.58
CA GLY A 82 8.87 34.02 10.15
C GLY A 82 9.59 32.78 9.60
N GLY A 83 10.24 32.74 8.44
CA GLY A 83 10.69 33.77 7.50
C GLY A 83 12.16 33.51 7.14
N GLY A 84 12.46 33.00 5.93
CA GLY A 84 13.84 32.86 5.43
C GLY A 84 13.95 32.10 4.10
N ALA A 85 14.38 32.78 3.04
CA ALA A 85 14.77 32.29 1.72
C ALA A 85 15.96 33.15 1.21
N PRO A 86 16.64 32.91 0.06
CA PRO A 86 16.75 31.73 -0.82
C PRO A 86 18.24 31.37 -1.16
N GLY A 87 18.51 30.23 -1.82
CA GLY A 87 19.84 29.91 -2.38
C GLY A 87 19.84 28.69 -3.31
N ALA A 88 20.47 28.81 -4.49
CA ALA A 88 20.14 28.10 -5.74
C ALA A 88 21.01 26.89 -6.14
N GLY A 89 20.42 26.00 -6.97
CA GLY A 89 21.00 25.13 -8.03
C GLY A 89 21.62 23.79 -7.57
N ASN A 90 21.55 22.66 -8.29
CA ASN A 90 21.11 22.24 -9.63
C ASN A 90 20.96 20.69 -9.58
N GLY A 91 19.82 20.07 -9.91
CA GLY A 91 19.59 19.39 -11.21
C GLY A 91 19.97 17.89 -11.24
N GLY A 92 18.97 16.98 -11.26
CA GLY A 92 19.16 15.55 -11.58
C GLY A 92 18.06 14.64 -11.01
N GLY A 93 17.13 14.19 -11.86
CA GLY A 93 15.87 13.54 -11.49
C GLY A 93 15.94 12.06 -11.11
N GLY A 94 14.84 11.62 -10.46
CA GLY A 94 14.59 10.23 -10.05
C GLY A 94 13.87 10.19 -8.70
N GLY A 95 12.66 10.76 -8.63
CA GLY A 95 11.93 10.95 -7.37
C GLY A 95 11.44 9.65 -6.74
N ALA A 96 12.24 9.08 -5.86
CA ALA A 96 11.75 8.25 -4.76
C ALA A 96 11.36 9.19 -3.60
N PRO A 97 10.16 9.06 -2.99
CA PRO A 97 9.86 9.87 -1.83
C PRO A 97 10.64 9.33 -0.61
N GLY A 98 11.74 10.01 -0.32
CA GLY A 98 12.20 10.36 1.02
C GLY A 98 12.35 9.23 2.02
N GLY A 99 13.56 8.68 2.08
CA GLY A 99 14.09 8.02 3.28
C GLY A 99 14.22 9.04 4.41
N GLY A 100 13.15 9.23 5.18
CA GLY A 100 13.23 9.78 6.52
C GLY A 100 13.85 8.74 7.44
N THR A 101 14.73 9.17 8.34
CA THR A 101 15.26 8.36 9.44
C THR A 101 14.11 7.57 10.11
N PRO A 102 14.30 6.28 10.49
CA PRO A 102 13.20 5.40 10.94
C PRO A 102 12.33 5.96 12.08
N ALA A 103 12.86 6.92 12.84
CA ALA A 103 12.20 7.52 13.99
C ALA A 103 11.12 8.58 13.67
N ASN A 104 10.98 9.04 12.42
CA ASN A 104 10.02 10.11 12.07
C ASN A 104 9.07 9.74 10.92
N GLN A 105 8.99 8.45 10.58
CA GLN A 105 8.05 7.95 9.58
C GLN A 105 6.72 7.59 10.25
N THR A 106 5.63 8.00 9.60
CA THR A 106 4.29 7.67 10.09
C THR A 106 3.97 6.19 9.77
N TYR A 107 3.12 5.53 10.57
CA TYR A 107 2.63 4.17 10.31
C TYR A 107 2.23 3.96 8.85
N ALA A 108 1.45 4.87 8.27
CA ALA A 108 0.98 4.79 6.88
C ALA A 108 2.13 4.86 5.86
N GLN A 109 3.19 5.63 6.13
CA GLN A 109 4.36 5.69 5.26
C GLN A 109 5.15 4.37 5.32
N ILE A 110 5.29 3.80 6.52
CA ILE A 110 5.99 2.53 6.73
C ILE A 110 5.21 1.39 6.05
N THR A 111 3.90 1.31 6.26
CA THR A 111 3.07 0.26 5.66
C THR A 111 2.92 0.41 4.15
N SER A 112 2.74 1.62 3.63
CA SER A 112 2.69 1.86 2.17
C SER A 112 4.02 1.53 1.48
N GLY A 113 5.15 1.85 2.14
CA GLY A 113 6.47 1.43 1.70
C GLY A 113 6.62 -0.09 1.70
N ALA A 114 6.14 -0.77 2.74
CA ALA A 114 6.13 -2.23 2.83
C ALA A 114 5.27 -2.87 1.73
N GLU A 115 4.04 -2.38 1.52
CA GLU A 115 3.13 -2.85 0.47
C GLU A 115 3.74 -2.71 -0.92
N THR A 116 4.42 -1.59 -1.19
CA THR A 116 5.13 -1.36 -2.46
C THR A 116 6.24 -2.39 -2.66
N LYS A 117 7.04 -2.66 -1.62
CA LYS A 117 8.10 -3.67 -1.66
C LYS A 117 7.54 -5.09 -1.84
N LEU A 118 6.44 -5.42 -1.16
CA LEU A 118 5.77 -6.71 -1.27
C LEU A 118 5.20 -6.93 -2.68
N TYR A 119 4.58 -5.91 -3.27
CA TYR A 119 4.09 -5.97 -4.65
C TYR A 119 5.24 -6.19 -5.65
N ALA A 120 6.34 -5.43 -5.50
CA ALA A 120 7.51 -5.59 -6.35
C ALA A 120 8.14 -7.00 -6.21
N LEU A 121 8.20 -7.52 -4.97
CA LEU A 121 8.67 -8.87 -4.70
C LEU A 121 7.80 -9.91 -5.41
N ARG A 122 6.48 -9.81 -5.27
CA ARG A 122 5.53 -10.73 -5.94
C ARG A 122 5.75 -10.76 -7.45
N SER A 123 5.80 -9.58 -8.09
CA SER A 123 6.03 -9.48 -9.53
C SER A 123 7.37 -10.07 -9.96
N SER A 124 8.43 -9.85 -9.17
CA SER A 124 9.75 -10.43 -9.44
C SER A 124 9.73 -11.96 -9.32
N CYS A 125 9.06 -12.50 -8.32
CA CYS A 125 8.93 -13.93 -8.09
C CYS A 125 8.14 -14.64 -9.19
N GLU A 126 7.00 -14.08 -9.58
CA GLU A 126 6.17 -14.58 -10.67
C GLU A 126 6.95 -14.61 -12.00
N SER A 127 7.65 -13.52 -12.32
CA SER A 127 8.48 -13.44 -13.53
C SER A 127 9.63 -14.46 -13.52
N THR A 128 10.29 -14.65 -12.38
CA THR A 128 11.38 -15.62 -12.23
C THR A 128 10.88 -17.05 -12.42
N LEU A 129 9.77 -17.40 -11.76
CA LEU A 129 9.17 -18.73 -11.87
C LEU A 129 8.68 -19.00 -13.30
N THR A 130 8.01 -18.03 -13.92
CA THR A 130 7.59 -18.12 -15.32
C THR A 130 8.78 -18.33 -16.25
N GLY A 131 9.88 -17.59 -16.04
CA GLY A 131 11.12 -17.76 -16.80
C GLY A 131 11.74 -19.15 -16.64
N ILE A 132 11.77 -19.68 -15.42
CA ILE A 132 12.26 -21.04 -15.14
C ILE A 132 11.42 -22.08 -15.89
N VAL A 133 10.09 -21.99 -15.81
CA VAL A 133 9.18 -22.92 -16.49
C VAL A 133 9.31 -22.81 -18.01
N LEU A 134 9.42 -21.61 -18.58
CA LEU A 134 9.57 -21.42 -20.02
C LEU A 134 10.93 -21.93 -20.55
N SER A 135 11.98 -21.85 -19.73
CA SER A 135 13.30 -22.39 -20.07
C SER A 135 13.34 -23.92 -20.09
N TYR A 136 12.34 -24.56 -19.50
CA TYR A 136 12.26 -26.00 -19.39
C TYR A 136 11.71 -26.64 -20.66
N THR A 137 12.62 -27.13 -21.49
CA THR A 137 12.32 -27.91 -22.69
C THR A 137 12.83 -29.35 -22.60
N ASP A 138 13.67 -29.65 -21.59
CA ASP A 138 14.31 -30.97 -21.40
C ASP A 138 13.48 -31.88 -20.48
N THR A 139 12.72 -32.78 -21.08
CA THR A 139 11.85 -33.74 -20.37
C THR A 139 12.59 -34.95 -19.75
N SER A 140 13.92 -34.98 -19.81
CA SER A 140 14.74 -36.02 -19.17
C SER A 140 14.64 -35.98 -17.64
N GLU A 141 14.97 -37.09 -16.98
CA GLU A 141 14.98 -37.16 -15.51
C GLU A 141 15.99 -36.18 -14.88
N ALA A 142 17.13 -35.95 -15.54
CA ALA A 142 18.10 -34.93 -15.12
C ALA A 142 17.53 -33.51 -15.28
N GLY A 143 16.84 -33.25 -16.40
CA GLY A 143 16.14 -32.00 -16.64
C GLY A 143 15.06 -31.73 -15.59
N LYS A 144 14.21 -32.71 -15.26
CA LYS A 144 13.16 -32.58 -14.22
C LYS A 144 13.75 -32.28 -12.85
N GLN A 145 14.86 -32.95 -12.50
CA GLN A 145 15.55 -32.69 -11.23
C GLN A 145 16.12 -31.27 -11.18
N LYS A 146 16.71 -30.80 -12.28
CA LYS A 146 17.19 -29.43 -12.39
C LYS A 146 16.05 -28.41 -12.28
N LEU A 147 14.94 -28.63 -12.99
CA LEU A 147 13.75 -27.78 -12.91
C LEU A 147 13.26 -27.67 -11.47
N LYS A 148 13.14 -28.79 -10.76
CA LYS A 148 12.72 -28.82 -9.36
C LYS A 148 13.69 -28.02 -8.48
N ALA A 149 15.00 -28.20 -8.66
CA ALA A 149 16.01 -27.49 -7.90
C ALA A 149 15.96 -25.97 -8.16
N ASP A 150 15.79 -25.55 -9.43
CA ASP A 150 15.71 -24.15 -9.81
C ASP A 150 14.44 -23.48 -9.25
N ILE A 151 13.29 -24.16 -9.33
CA ILE A 151 12.03 -23.69 -8.72
C ILE A 151 12.19 -23.55 -7.20
N GLN A 152 12.77 -24.55 -6.54
CA GLN A 152 13.00 -24.51 -5.09
C GLN A 152 13.93 -23.36 -4.70
N ALA A 153 15.00 -23.12 -5.46
CA ALA A 153 15.90 -21.99 -5.23
C ALA A 153 15.21 -20.64 -5.42
N ALA A 154 14.35 -20.50 -6.44
CA ALA A 154 13.57 -19.30 -6.68
C ALA A 154 12.59 -19.02 -5.53
N VAL A 155 11.83 -20.03 -5.09
CA VAL A 155 10.89 -19.91 -3.96
C VAL A 155 11.63 -19.57 -2.65
N ALA A 156 12.79 -20.18 -2.40
CA ALA A 156 13.61 -19.87 -1.24
C ALA A 156 14.09 -18.41 -1.26
N THR A 157 14.49 -17.90 -2.43
CA THR A 157 14.89 -16.50 -2.62
C THR A 157 13.72 -15.55 -2.37
N CYS A 158 12.55 -15.86 -2.91
CA CYS A 158 11.32 -15.10 -2.68
C CYS A 158 10.95 -15.02 -1.20
N THR A 159 11.05 -16.14 -0.49
CA THR A 159 10.77 -16.23 0.95
C THR A 159 11.77 -15.41 1.75
N ALA A 160 13.08 -15.49 1.45
CA ALA A 160 14.09 -14.71 2.15
C ALA A 160 13.91 -13.19 1.97
N ASN A 161 13.54 -12.76 0.76
CA ASN A 161 13.23 -11.36 0.48
C ASN A 161 11.97 -10.89 1.22
N PHE A 162 10.94 -11.74 1.29
CA PHE A 162 9.73 -11.47 2.07
C PHE A 162 10.06 -11.28 3.55
N GLU A 163 10.81 -12.21 4.15
CA GLU A 163 11.23 -12.12 5.56
C GLU A 163 12.02 -10.85 5.84
N THR A 164 12.89 -10.44 4.90
CA THR A 164 13.64 -9.19 5.00
C THR A 164 12.71 -7.98 5.01
N ILE A 165 11.73 -7.93 4.10
CA ILE A 165 10.74 -6.82 4.06
C ILE A 165 9.96 -6.77 5.37
N ILE A 166 9.53 -7.92 5.92
CA ILE A 166 8.81 -7.96 7.20
C ILE A 166 9.71 -7.52 8.35
N ALA A 167 10.96 -7.96 8.40
CA ALA A 167 11.91 -7.56 9.45
C ALA A 167 12.18 -6.04 9.41
N ASP A 168 12.45 -5.49 8.24
CA ASP A 168 12.65 -4.04 8.03
C ASP A 168 11.41 -3.24 8.46
N THR A 169 10.23 -3.71 8.06
CA THR A 169 8.95 -3.06 8.40
C THR A 169 8.71 -3.14 9.91
N SER A 170 8.98 -4.28 10.54
CA SER A 170 8.90 -4.44 12.00
C SER A 170 9.84 -3.49 12.73
N ALA A 171 11.08 -3.37 12.27
CA ALA A 171 12.05 -2.45 12.85
C ALA A 171 11.60 -0.99 12.72
N ALA A 172 11.07 -0.60 11.56
CA ALA A 172 10.54 0.75 11.34
C ALA A 172 9.31 1.04 12.20
N LEU A 173 8.37 0.10 12.30
CA LEU A 173 7.17 0.23 13.13
C LEU A 173 7.53 0.36 14.62
N THR A 174 8.41 -0.50 15.12
CA THR A 174 8.83 -0.48 16.54
C THR A 174 9.66 0.77 16.87
N ALA A 175 10.50 1.25 15.95
CA ALA A 175 11.25 2.50 16.13
C ALA A 175 10.33 3.74 16.23
N GLY A 176 9.19 3.71 15.52
CA GLY A 176 8.16 4.75 15.59
C GLY A 176 7.12 4.57 16.71
N GLY A 177 7.21 3.50 17.52
CA GLY A 177 6.23 3.19 18.55
C GLY A 177 4.87 2.70 18.01
N HIS A 178 4.82 2.23 16.77
CA HIS A 178 3.60 1.81 16.08
C HIS A 178 3.26 0.33 16.30
N SER A 179 2.00 -0.03 16.09
CA SER A 179 1.53 -1.42 16.13
C SER A 179 2.16 -2.27 15.03
N THR A 180 2.51 -3.52 15.36
CA THR A 180 3.06 -4.51 14.41
C THR A 180 2.02 -5.52 13.92
N ALA A 181 0.74 -5.36 14.30
CA ALA A 181 -0.31 -6.33 13.99
C ALA A 181 -0.48 -6.60 12.49
N ILE A 182 -0.26 -5.59 11.65
CA ILE A 182 -0.37 -5.70 10.19
C ILE A 182 0.62 -6.70 9.57
N LEU A 183 1.75 -6.96 10.24
CA LEU A 183 2.75 -7.91 9.76
C LEU A 183 2.20 -9.35 9.74
N ALA A 184 1.29 -9.68 10.66
CA ALA A 184 0.62 -10.98 10.65
C ALA A 184 -0.26 -11.14 9.41
N GLU A 185 -0.99 -10.07 9.02
CA GLU A 185 -1.80 -10.10 7.80
C GLU A 185 -0.95 -10.26 6.53
N TYR A 186 0.22 -9.63 6.48
CA TYR A 186 1.16 -9.81 5.36
C TYR A 186 1.69 -11.24 5.26
N ARG A 187 2.00 -11.88 6.40
CA ARG A 187 2.43 -13.28 6.44
C ARG A 187 1.32 -14.22 5.97
N THR A 188 0.11 -14.06 6.50
CA THR A 188 -1.03 -14.88 6.08
C THR A 188 -1.28 -14.76 4.58
N LYS A 189 -1.28 -13.55 4.01
CA LYS A 189 -1.46 -13.37 2.56
C LYS A 189 -0.34 -14.03 1.74
N PHE A 190 0.91 -13.93 2.19
CA PHE A 190 2.03 -14.56 1.50
C PHE A 190 1.94 -16.09 1.53
N GLU A 191 1.55 -16.67 2.67
CA GLU A 191 1.31 -18.10 2.81
C GLU A 191 0.14 -18.57 1.94
N GLU A 192 -0.98 -17.84 1.94
CA GLU A 192 -2.13 -18.12 1.06
C GLU A 192 -1.73 -18.08 -0.43
N GLU A 193 -0.89 -17.13 -0.84
CA GLU A 193 -0.38 -17.05 -2.22
C GLU A 193 0.54 -18.22 -2.57
N LEU A 194 1.40 -18.66 -1.64
CA LEU A 194 2.25 -19.83 -1.85
C LEU A 194 1.44 -21.13 -1.96
N GLU A 195 0.35 -21.26 -1.21
CA GLU A 195 -0.55 -22.43 -1.28
C GLU A 195 -1.42 -22.42 -2.55
N ALA A 196 -1.76 -21.25 -3.07
CA ALA A 196 -2.57 -21.12 -4.29
C ALA A 196 -1.83 -21.56 -5.57
N GLY A 197 -0.49 -21.63 -5.53
CA GLY A 197 0.37 -22.02 -6.66
C GLY A 197 0.42 -21.00 -7.78
#